data_AF-A0A817SIZ4-F1
#
_entry.id   AF-A0A817SIZ4-F1
#
_cell.length_a   1.000
_cell.length_b   1.000
_cell.length_c   1.000
_cell.angle_alpha   90.00
_cell.angle_beta   90.00
_cell.angle_gamma   90.00
#
_symmetry.space_group_name_H-M   'P 1'
#
loop_
_entity.id
_entity.type
_entity.pdbx_description
1 polymer ?
#
loop_
_entity_poly.entity_id
_entity_poly.type
_entity_poly.pdbx_seq_one_letter_code
_entity_poly.pdbx_strand_id
1 'polypeptide(L)'
;DHLQVRLPYADDEEYIDLGAAELSFYAILVELLGRCAPSEETIKMGKQNAIRAKSILKSLVSMHDLEGVLGLKFLLSNENSMPPGLQPSHKMSIILFLERVYGIP
;
A
#
# COMPACT_ATOMS: atom_id res chain seq x y z
N ASP A 1 13.48 -21.04 -24.80
CA ASP A 1 14.02 -19.67 -24.88
C ASP A 1 13.47 -18.80 -23.77
N HIS A 2 14.24 -18.71 -22.69
CA HIS A 2 14.00 -17.83 -21.56
C HIS A 2 14.35 -16.40 -21.98
N LEU A 3 13.35 -15.59 -22.33
CA LEU A 3 13.51 -14.13 -22.26
C LEU A 3 13.66 -13.77 -20.77
N GLN A 4 14.88 -13.85 -20.24
CA GLN A 4 15.27 -13.01 -19.13
C GLN A 4 15.17 -11.58 -19.65
N VAL A 5 14.05 -10.92 -19.31
CA VAL A 5 13.97 -9.46 -19.39
C VAL A 5 15.05 -8.95 -18.43
N ARG A 6 16.21 -8.59 -19.01
CA ARG A 6 17.32 -7.97 -18.30
C ARG A 6 16.80 -6.58 -17.90
N LEU A 7 16.38 -6.45 -16.64
CA LEU A 7 16.08 -5.15 -16.08
C LEU A 7 17.35 -4.28 -16.24
N PRO A 8 17.22 -3.00 -16.63
CA PRO A 8 18.34 -2.07 -16.62
C PRO A 8 19.01 -2.17 -15.25
N TYR A 9 20.34 -2.19 -15.25
CA TYR A 9 21.12 -2.41 -14.06
C TYR A 9 20.71 -1.38 -13.01
N ALA A 10 20.15 -1.83 -11.88
CA ALA A 10 19.80 -0.96 -10.76
C ALA A 10 21.03 -0.23 -10.17
N ASP A 11 22.22 -0.51 -10.69
CA ASP A 11 23.52 0.13 -10.40
C ASP A 11 23.85 1.30 -11.34
N ASP A 12 23.05 1.57 -12.38
CA ASP A 12 23.19 2.79 -13.17
C ASP A 12 22.64 3.97 -12.35
N GLU A 13 23.49 4.94 -12.00
CA GLU A 13 23.10 6.12 -11.18
C GLU A 13 22.01 6.99 -11.83
N GLU A 14 21.81 6.88 -13.14
CA GLU A 14 20.76 7.56 -13.90
C GLU A 14 19.45 6.75 -13.97
N TYR A 15 19.44 5.51 -13.49
CA TYR A 15 18.24 4.68 -13.50
C TYR A 15 17.21 5.17 -12.49
N ILE A 16 16.05 5.56 -13.00
CA ILE A 16 14.87 5.88 -12.20
C ILE A 16 13.86 4.75 -12.38
N ASP A 17 13.61 4.00 -11.30
CA ASP A 17 12.50 3.05 -11.26
C ASP A 17 11.18 3.80 -11.06
N LEU A 18 10.60 4.26 -12.17
CA LEU A 18 9.31 4.96 -12.15
C LEU A 18 8.19 4.07 -11.58
N GLY A 19 8.24 2.76 -11.82
CA GLY A 19 7.26 1.82 -11.28
C GLY A 19 7.34 1.73 -9.75
N ALA A 20 8.54 1.68 -9.18
CA ALA A 20 8.73 1.76 -7.72
C ALA A 20 8.23 3.08 -7.16
N ALA A 21 8.51 4.21 -7.83
CA ALA A 21 8.04 5.53 -7.39
C ALA A 21 6.51 5.65 -7.39
N GLU A 22 5.83 5.18 -8.44
CA GLU A 22 4.37 5.12 -8.51
C GLU A 22 3.78 4.25 -7.38
N LEU A 23 4.34 3.06 -7.18
CA LEU A 23 3.91 2.15 -6.11
C LEU A 23 4.11 2.78 -4.73
N SER A 24 5.24 3.44 -4.48
CA SER A 24 5.51 4.17 -3.24
C SER A 24 4.51 5.30 -3.02
N PHE A 25 4.18 6.08 -4.06
CA PHE A 25 3.19 7.14 -3.96
C PHE A 25 1.83 6.60 -3.53
N TYR A 26 1.31 5.57 -4.21
CA TYR A 26 0.02 4.98 -3.86
C TYR A 26 0.03 4.30 -2.48
N ALA A 27 1.12 3.62 -2.11
CA ALA A 27 1.26 3.03 -0.79
C ALA A 27 1.19 4.09 0.32
N ILE A 28 1.94 5.19 0.17
CA ILE A 28 1.92 6.31 1.13
C ILE A 28 0.53 6.96 1.19
N LEU A 29 -0.15 7.12 0.04
CA LEU A 29 -1.49 7.67 0.00
C LEU A 29 -2.49 6.77 0.76
N VAL A 30 -2.46 5.47 0.53
CA VAL A 30 -3.30 4.50 1.26
C VAL A 30 -2.98 4.52 2.75
N GLU A 31 -1.70 4.55 3.12
CA GLU A 31 -1.29 4.67 4.52
C GLU A 31 -1.82 5.94 5.17
N LEU A 32 -1.69 7.09 4.51
CA LEU A 32 -2.21 8.37 4.99
C LEU A 32 -3.72 8.30 5.23
N LEU A 33 -4.47 7.77 4.27
CA LEU A 33 -5.92 7.59 4.40
C LEU A 33 -6.28 6.67 5.58
N GLY A 34 -5.51 5.60 5.79
CA GLY A 34 -5.67 4.70 6.94
C GLY A 34 -5.42 5.42 8.28
N ARG A 35 -4.39 6.27 8.35
CA ARG A 35 -4.09 7.10 9.52
C ARG A 35 -5.15 8.18 9.77
N CYS A 36 -5.82 8.67 8.72
CA CYS A 36 -6.97 9.58 8.85
C CYS A 36 -8.24 8.90 9.40
N ALA A 37 -8.30 7.56 9.44
CA ALA A 37 -9.47 6.86 9.95
C ALA A 37 -9.67 7.13 11.46
N PRO A 38 -10.89 7.50 11.89
CA PRO A 38 -11.18 7.72 13.30
C PRO A 38 -11.02 6.44 14.11
N SER A 39 -10.60 6.57 15.39
CA SER A 39 -10.47 5.41 16.29
C SER A 39 -11.82 4.74 16.56
N GLU A 40 -11.80 3.44 16.87
CA GLU A 40 -13.01 2.71 17.21
C GLU A 40 -13.76 3.32 18.41
N GLU A 41 -13.02 3.78 19.42
CA GLU A 41 -13.59 4.47 20.57
C GLU A 41 -14.37 5.72 20.15
N THR A 42 -13.78 6.55 19.26
CA THR A 42 -14.43 7.75 18.74
C THR A 42 -15.72 7.43 17.98
N ILE A 43 -15.75 6.30 17.28
CA ILE A 43 -16.94 5.82 16.56
C ILE A 43 -17.99 5.29 17.54
N LYS A 44 -17.59 4.54 18.58
CA LYS A 44 -18.47 4.01 19.63
C LYS A 44 -19.18 5.11 20.41
N MET A 45 -18.57 6.29 20.54
CA MET A 45 -19.21 7.50 21.10
C MET A 45 -20.37 8.06 20.22
N GLY A 46 -20.67 7.46 19.06
CA GLY A 46 -21.81 7.84 18.22
C GLY A 46 -21.62 9.15 17.43
N LYS A 47 -20.39 9.66 17.33
CA LYS A 47 -20.08 10.89 16.59
C LYS A 47 -20.33 10.67 15.09
N GLN A 48 -21.40 11.26 14.56
CA GLN A 48 -21.83 11.12 13.15
C GLN A 48 -20.70 11.43 12.15
N ASN A 49 -19.89 12.46 12.42
CA ASN A 49 -18.75 12.82 11.57
C ASN A 49 -17.70 11.70 11.49
N ALA A 50 -17.48 10.95 12.58
CA ALA A 50 -16.54 9.83 12.58
C ALA A 50 -17.08 8.63 11.77
N ILE A 51 -18.37 8.33 11.91
CA ILE A 51 -19.03 7.27 11.12
C ILE A 51 -19.00 7.61 9.63
N ARG A 52 -19.30 8.88 9.28
CA ARG A 52 -19.25 9.38 7.91
C ARG A 52 -17.82 9.31 7.35
N ALA A 53 -16.82 9.79 8.08
CA ALA A 53 -15.43 9.71 7.66
C ALA A 53 -14.98 8.28 7.36
N LYS A 54 -15.29 7.31 8.25
CA LYS A 54 -14.98 5.90 8.01
C LYS A 54 -15.70 5.33 6.78
N SER A 55 -16.94 5.74 6.53
CA SER A 55 -17.70 5.32 5.34
C SER A 55 -17.12 5.89 4.05
N ILE A 56 -16.65 7.15 4.07
CA ILE A 56 -15.94 7.77 2.94
C ILE A 56 -14.67 6.98 2.63
N LEU A 57 -13.85 6.68 3.64
CA LEU A 57 -12.62 5.90 3.44
C LEU A 57 -12.89 4.54 2.80
N LYS A 58 -13.94 3.82 3.24
CA LYS A 58 -14.37 2.55 2.62
C LYS A 58 -14.84 2.68 1.17
N SER A 59 -15.32 3.86 0.76
CA SER A 59 -15.73 4.11 -0.63
C SER A 59 -14.57 4.50 -1.55
N LEU A 60 -13.48 5.03 -0.99
CA LEU A 60 -12.31 5.47 -1.76
C LEU A 60 -11.43 4.29 -2.19
N VAL A 61 -11.35 3.24 -1.36
CA VAL A 61 -10.55 2.05 -1.65
C VAL A 61 -11.38 0.83 -1.29
N SER A 62 -11.66 -0.03 -2.27
CA SER A 62 -12.51 -1.19 -2.07
C SER A 62 -11.75 -2.35 -1.42
N MET A 63 -12.48 -3.24 -0.74
CA MET A 63 -11.89 -4.44 -0.14
C MET A 63 -11.21 -5.33 -1.20
N HIS A 64 -11.85 -5.48 -2.36
CA HIS A 64 -11.35 -6.28 -3.47
C HIS A 64 -9.99 -5.78 -3.99
N ASP A 65 -9.81 -4.45 -4.08
CA ASP A 65 -8.55 -3.89 -4.56
C ASP A 65 -7.41 -4.13 -3.56
N LEU A 66 -7.69 -4.03 -2.25
CA LEU A 66 -6.73 -4.32 -1.19
C LEU A 66 -6.30 -5.79 -1.22
N GLU A 67 -7.25 -6.71 -1.38
CA GLU A 67 -6.97 -8.14 -1.56
C GLU A 67 -6.13 -8.40 -2.83
N GLY A 68 -6.46 -7.71 -3.93
CA GLY A 68 -5.72 -7.77 -5.18
C GLY A 68 -4.24 -7.40 -4.99
N VAL A 69 -3.97 -6.28 -4.31
CA VAL A 69 -2.60 -5.82 -4.01
C VAL A 69 -1.88 -6.81 -3.08
N LEU A 70 -2.56 -7.32 -2.05
CA LEU A 70 -1.99 -8.34 -1.16
C LEU A 70 -1.68 -9.65 -1.89
N GLY A 71 -2.41 -9.99 -2.95
CA GLY A 71 -2.17 -11.15 -3.81
C GLY A 71 -0.98 -11.00 -4.76
N LEU A 72 -0.48 -9.79 -4.99
CA LEU A 72 0.64 -9.56 -5.90
C LEU A 72 1.94 -10.17 -5.37
N LYS A 73 2.76 -10.74 -6.25
CA LYS A 73 4.11 -11.22 -5.89
C LYS A 73 5.09 -10.05 -5.92
N PHE A 74 6.07 -10.08 -5.02
CA PHE A 74 7.17 -9.15 -5.01
C PHE A 74 8.50 -9.90 -5.09
N LEU A 75 9.55 -9.18 -5.48
CA LEU A 75 10.90 -9.72 -5.53
C LEU A 75 11.58 -9.48 -4.19
N LEU A 76 12.17 -10.53 -3.63
CA LEU A 76 13.08 -10.42 -2.50
C LEU A 76 14.50 -10.27 -3.08
N SER A 77 15.13 -9.10 -2.86
CA SER A 77 16.57 -8.96 -3.12
C SER A 77 17.33 -9.45 -1.90
N ASN A 78 18.31 -10.34 -2.11
CA ASN A 78 19.27 -10.76 -1.09
C ASN A 78 20.45 -9.79 -0.96
N GLU A 79 20.60 -8.89 -1.93
CA GLU A 79 21.64 -7.87 -2.00
C GLU A 79 21.11 -6.59 -1.31
N ASN A 80 21.95 -5.84 -0.58
CA ASN A 80 21.61 -4.55 0.06
C ASN A 80 21.16 -3.44 -0.93
N SER A 81 20.96 -3.76 -2.21
CA SER A 81 20.35 -2.88 -3.21
C SER A 81 18.85 -2.77 -2.98
N MET A 82 18.30 -1.56 -3.16
CA MET A 82 16.85 -1.34 -3.12
C MET A 82 16.19 -2.20 -4.21
N PRO A 83 15.29 -3.13 -3.87
CA PRO A 83 14.71 -4.01 -4.88
C PRO A 83 13.79 -3.20 -5.80
N PRO A 84 13.75 -3.48 -7.11
CA PRO A 84 12.87 -2.77 -8.03
C PRO A 84 11.40 -3.14 -7.81
N GLY A 85 10.50 -2.22 -8.14
CA GLY A 85 9.06 -2.43 -8.11
C GLY A 85 8.44 -2.65 -6.70
N LEU A 86 7.49 -3.58 -6.60
CA LEU A 86 6.68 -3.80 -5.38
C LEU A 86 7.54 -4.30 -4.21
N GLN A 87 7.48 -3.60 -3.08
CA GLN A 87 8.23 -3.92 -1.87
C GLN A 87 7.31 -4.41 -0.73
N PRO A 88 7.86 -5.15 0.26
CA PRO A 88 7.12 -5.50 1.46
C PRO A 88 6.51 -4.29 2.18
N SER A 89 7.21 -3.16 2.22
CA SER A 89 6.73 -1.91 2.82
C SER A 89 5.43 -1.42 2.18
N HIS A 90 5.27 -1.55 0.87
CA HIS A 90 4.04 -1.16 0.18
C HIS A 90 2.84 -1.99 0.67
N LYS A 91 3.06 -3.28 0.97
CA LYS A 91 2.00 -4.14 1.54
C LYS A 91 1.67 -3.80 2.99
N MET A 92 2.64 -3.33 3.77
CA MET A 92 2.38 -2.87 5.14
C MET A 92 1.41 -1.69 5.16
N SER A 93 1.51 -0.76 4.20
CA SER A 93 0.54 0.34 4.06
C SER A 93 -0.89 -0.17 3.80
N ILE A 94 -1.04 -1.25 3.04
CA ILE A 94 -2.34 -1.90 2.77
C ILE A 94 -2.90 -2.54 4.04
N ILE A 95 -2.07 -3.28 4.79
CA ILE A 95 -2.46 -3.91 6.06
C ILE A 95 -2.92 -2.86 7.06
N LEU A 96 -2.19 -1.74 7.20
CA LEU A 96 -2.60 -0.65 8.07
C LEU A 96 -3.99 -0.11 7.68
N PHE A 97 -4.26 0.08 6.40
CA PHE A 97 -5.58 0.55 5.96
C PHE A 97 -6.69 -0.44 6.30
N LEU A 98 -6.45 -1.75 6.12
CA LEU A 98 -7.39 -2.80 6.49
C LEU A 98 -7.69 -2.79 8.00
N GLU A 99 -6.67 -2.68 8.83
CA GLU A 99 -6.83 -2.59 10.28
C GLU A 99 -7.65 -1.34 10.66
N ARG A 100 -7.26 -0.18 10.12
CA ARG A 100 -7.83 1.11 10.51
C ARG A 100 -9.25 1.35 9.98
N VAL A 101 -9.51 0.96 8.73
CA VAL A 101 -10.76 1.29 8.02
C VAL A 101 -11.74 0.11 8.02
N TYR A 102 -11.25 -1.12 7.87
CA TYR A 102 -12.11 -2.31 7.85
C TYR A 102 -12.18 -3.03 9.20
N GLY A 103 -11.21 -2.83 10.10
CA GLY A 103 -11.14 -3.54 11.38
C GLY A 103 -10.69 -4.99 11.22
N ILE A 104 -9.91 -5.29 10.17
CA ILE A 104 -9.36 -6.62 9.90
C ILE A 104 -7.90 -6.61 10.37
N PRO A 105 -7.53 -7.46 11.34
CA PRO A 105 -6.15 -7.59 11.83
C PRO A 105 -5.23 -8.29 10.82
#